data_AF-A0A3R7VD81-F1
#
_entry.id   AF-A0A3R7VD81-F1
#
_cell.length_a   1.000
_cell.length_b   1.000
_cell.length_c   1.000
_cell.angle_alpha   90.00
_cell.angle_beta   90.00
_cell.angle_gamma   90.00
#
_symmetry.space_group_name_H-M   'P 1'
#
loop_
_entity.id
_entity.type
_entity.pdbx_description
1 polymer ?
#
loop_
_entity_poly.entity_id
_entity_poly.type
_entity_poly.pdbx_seq_one_letter_code
_entity_poly.pdbx_strand_id
1 'polypeptide(L)' 'MEALDVLRQDLEFVLGHRSLPEGTELVDVLKRLDGQAQAGGLPGDLQHYIERRSYTKALAWVEDPTLPHRL' A
#
# COMPACT_ATOMS: atom_id res chain seq x y z
N MET A 1 15.03 1.61 -2.19
CA MET A 1 14.46 0.25 -2.15
C MET A 1 13.57 0.06 -0.93
N GLU A 2 13.88 0.67 0.22
CA GLU A 2 13.11 0.58 1.47
C GLU A 2 11.66 1.10 1.43
N ALA A 3 11.33 2.10 0.60
CA ALA A 3 9.98 2.70 0.59
C ALA A 3 8.88 1.76 0.07
N LEU A 4 9.19 0.96 -0.97
CA LEU A 4 8.23 -0.03 -1.50
C LEU A 4 8.04 -1.21 -0.55
N ASP A 5 9.08 -1.57 0.22
CA ASP A 5 8.97 -2.62 1.23
C ASP A 5 8.04 -2.22 2.37
N VAL A 6 8.16 -0.97 2.86
CA VAL A 6 7.25 -0.44 3.88
C VAL A 6 5.82 -0.36 3.34
N LEU A 7 5.63 0.13 2.11
CA LEU A 7 4.31 0.20 1.49
C LEU A 7 3.68 -1.20 1.37
N ARG A 8 4.45 -2.21 0.96
CA ARG A 8 3.98 -3.60 0.88
C ARG A 8 3.50 -4.10 2.24
N GLN A 9 4.29 -3.88 3.29
CA GLN A 9 3.92 -4.30 4.64
C GLN A 9 2.64 -3.61 5.12
N ASP A 10 2.52 -2.31 4.90
CA ASP A 10 1.32 -1.55 5.24
C ASP A 10 0.09 -2.10 4.49
N LEU A 11 0.23 -2.46 3.21
CA LEU A 11 -0.82 -3.11 2.43
C LEU A 11 -1.17 -4.51 2.97
N GLU A 12 -0.18 -5.32 3.32
CA GLU A 12 -0.38 -6.64 3.92
C GLU A 12 -1.12 -6.57 5.27
N PHE A 13 -0.82 -5.56 6.09
CA PHE A 13 -1.53 -5.32 7.35
C PHE A 13 -3.01 -4.95 7.10
N VAL A 14 -3.29 -4.03 6.17
CA VAL A 14 -4.66 -3.60 5.87
C VAL A 14 -5.49 -4.73 5.26
N LEU A 15 -4.88 -5.60 4.45
CA LEU A 15 -5.54 -6.76 3.85
C LEU A 15 -5.64 -7.96 4.81
N GLY A 16 -5.06 -7.88 6.01
CA GLY A 16 -5.05 -8.99 6.98
C GLY A 16 -4.16 -10.17 6.57
N HIS A 17 -3.28 -9.98 5.60
CA HIS A 17 -2.27 -10.98 5.22
C HIS A 17 -1.16 -11.09 6.28
N ARG A 18 -1.02 -10.06 7.13
CA ARG A 18 -0.08 -10.00 8.24
C ARG A 18 -0.73 -9.41 9.49
N SER A 19 -0.37 -9.92 10.66
CA SER A 19 -0.78 -9.34 11.95
C SER A 19 -0.15 -7.98 12.18
N LEU A 20 -0.91 -7.04 12.72
CA LEU A 20 -0.39 -5.75 13.15
C LEU A 20 0.68 -5.90 14.24
N PRO A 21 1.74 -5.07 14.23
CA PRO A 21 2.69 -5.01 15.33
C PRO A 21 2.00 -4.61 16.64
N GLU A 22 2.55 -5.05 17.77
CA GLU A 22 2.04 -4.68 19.09
C GLU A 22 2.02 -3.15 19.25
N GLY A 23 0.92 -2.63 19.81
CA GLY A 23 0.73 -1.18 20.00
C GLY A 23 0.48 -0.38 18.72
N THR A 24 0.36 -1.02 17.55
CA THR A 24 -0.04 -0.35 16.30
C THR A 24 -1.50 -0.63 15.99
N GLU A 25 -2.28 0.43 15.76
CA GLU A 25 -3.65 0.29 15.31
C GLU A 25 -3.75 0.36 13.77
N LEU A 26 -4.80 -0.23 13.22
CA LEU A 26 -5.06 -0.18 11.78
C LEU A 26 -5.14 1.26 11.25
N VAL A 27 -5.65 2.19 12.07
CA VAL A 27 -5.74 3.61 11.72
C VAL A 27 -4.36 4.24 11.48
N ASP A 28 -3.32 3.79 12.17
CA ASP A 28 -1.96 4.31 11.99
C ASP A 28 -1.36 3.83 10.67
N VAL A 29 -1.66 2.58 10.28
CA VAL A 29 -1.29 2.04 8.96
C VAL A 29 -1.96 2.85 7.84
N LEU A 30 -3.26 3.12 7.98
CA LEU A 30 -4.01 3.89 6.99
C LEU A 30 -3.47 5.33 6.84
N LYS A 31 -3.12 5.99 7.95
CA LYS A 31 -2.47 7.31 7.93
C LYS A 31 -1.13 7.28 7.19
N ARG A 32 -0.33 6.22 7.36
CA ARG A 32 0.93 6.07 6.63
C ARG A 32 0.69 5.91 5.13
N LEU A 33 -0.27 5.08 4.73
CA LEU A 33 -0.63 4.91 3.32
C LEU A 33 -1.10 6.23 2.70
N ASP A 34 -1.97 6.97 3.38
CA ASP A 34 -2.45 8.28 2.94
C ASP A 34 -1.28 9.29 2.82
N GLY A 35 -0.38 9.32 3.80
CA GLY A 35 0.82 10.17 3.78
C GLY A 35 1.76 9.83 2.62
N GLN A 36 1.96 8.56 2.30
CA GLN A 36 2.78 8.13 1.17
C GLN A 36 2.17 8.52 -0.18
N ALA A 37 0.85 8.41 -0.34
CA ALA A 37 0.15 8.89 -1.54
C ALA A 37 0.30 10.40 -1.72
N GLN A 38 0.19 11.18 -0.63
CA GLN A 38 0.30 12.63 -0.67
C GLN A 38 1.72 13.16 -0.88
N ALA A 39 2.74 12.40 -0.49
CA ALA A 39 4.15 12.79 -0.63
C ALA A 39 4.63 12.89 -2.10
N GLY A 40 3.87 12.38 -3.07
CA GLY A 40 4.14 12.56 -4.50
C GLY A 40 5.35 11.77 -5.03
N GLY A 41 5.78 10.73 -4.32
CA GLY A 41 6.92 9.88 -4.70
C GLY A 41 6.54 8.49 -5.25
N LEU A 42 5.24 8.20 -5.36
CA LEU A 42 4.75 6.92 -5.86
C LEU A 42 4.55 6.96 -7.38
N PRO A 43 4.79 5.85 -8.09
CA PRO A 43 4.37 5.68 -9.47
C PRO A 43 2.88 5.96 -9.64
N GLY A 44 2.48 6.57 -10.77
CA GLY A 44 1.11 7.08 -10.95
C GLY A 44 0.01 6.04 -10.75
N ASP A 45 0.18 4.82 -11.26
CA ASP A 45 -0.79 3.72 -11.08
C ASP A 45 -0.88 3.29 -9.61
N LEU A 46 0.26 3.19 -8.91
CA LEU A 46 0.30 2.83 -7.51
C LEU A 46 -0.34 3.90 -6.64
N GLN A 47 0.00 5.18 -6.88
CA GLN A 47 -0.63 6.32 -6.21
C GLN A 47 -2.15 6.29 -6.42
N HIS A 48 -2.61 6.05 -7.65
CA HIS A 48 -4.02 5.94 -7.98
C HIS A 48 -4.74 4.85 -7.18
N TYR A 49 -4.13 3.67 -7.03
CA TYR A 49 -4.74 2.59 -6.25
C TYR A 49 -4.81 2.91 -4.76
N ILE A 50 -3.77 3.53 -4.18
CA ILE A 50 -3.76 3.93 -2.76
C ILE A 50 -4.82 5.00 -2.48
N GLU A 51 -4.90 6.06 -3.30
CA GLU A 51 -5.88 7.14 -3.15
C GLU A 51 -7.34 6.64 -3.22
N ARG A 52 -7.59 5.59 -4.01
CA ARG A 52 -8.92 4.97 -4.12
C ARG A 52 -9.17 3.86 -3.10
N ARG A 53 -8.25 3.65 -2.15
CA ARG A 53 -8.27 2.55 -1.18
C ARG A 53 -8.42 1.17 -1.83
N SER A 54 -7.92 1.03 -3.04
CA SER A 54 -7.92 -0.23 -3.79
C SER A 54 -6.69 -1.07 -3.40
N TYR A 55 -6.56 -1.38 -2.11
CA TYR A 55 -5.34 -1.96 -1.53
C TYR A 55 -4.94 -3.30 -2.14
N THR A 56 -5.89 -4.13 -2.55
CA THR A 56 -5.59 -5.39 -3.27
C THR A 56 -4.87 -5.13 -4.60
N LYS A 57 -5.31 -4.13 -5.37
CA LYS A 57 -4.63 -3.75 -6.63
C LYS A 57 -3.27 -3.12 -6.36
N ALA A 58 -3.17 -2.30 -5.31
CA ALA A 58 -1.91 -1.71 -4.90
C ALA A 58 -0.89 -2.79 -4.50
N LEU A 59 -1.29 -3.82 -3.74
CA LEU A 59 -0.41 -4.91 -3.36
C LEU A 59 0.03 -5.71 -4.59
N ALA A 60 -0.90 -6.08 -5.47
CA ALA A 60 -0.57 -6.77 -6.71
C ALA A 60 0.40 -5.97 -7.59
N TRP A 61 0.24 -4.63 -7.65
CA TRP A 61 1.16 -3.75 -8.37
C TRP A 61 2.56 -3.74 -7.74
N VAL A 62 2.64 -3.72 -6.40
CA VAL A 62 3.93 -3.77 -5.69
C VAL A 62 4.64 -5.11 -5.88
N GLU A 63 3.89 -6.20 -6.02
CA GLU A 63 4.44 -7.54 -6.31
C GLU A 63 4.94 -7.68 -7.74
N ASP A 64 4.17 -7.20 -8.73
CA ASP A 64 4.56 -7.21 -10.14
C ASP A 64 3.97 -6.01 -10.90
N PRO A 65 4.72 -4.91 -11.05
CA PRO A 65 4.27 -3.71 -11.76
C PRO A 65 4.00 -3.89 -13.26
N THR A 66 4.41 -5.02 -13.85
CA THR A 66 4.30 -5.26 -15.30
C THR A 66 2.97 -5.91 -15.70
N LEU A 67 2.20 -6.41 -14.73
CA LEU A 67 0.94 -7.05 -15.01
C LEU A 67 -0.14 -6.00 -15.35
N PRO A 68 -1.00 -6.26 -16.35
CA PRO A 68 -2.19 -5.46 -16.54
C PRO A 68 -3.14 -5.70 -15.36
N HIS A 69 -3.08 -4.86 -14.32
CA HIS A 69 -3.93 -4.96 -13.12
C HIS A 69 -5.39 -4.48 -13.37
N ARG A 70 -5.95 -4.85 -14.52
CA ARG A 70 -7.39 -4.80 -14.77
C ARG A 70 -8.03 -5.97 -14.01
N LEU A 71 -8.48 -5.72 -12.79
CA LEU A 71 -9.58 -6.51 -12.19
C LEU A 71 -10.83 -6.33 -13.04
#